data_AF-A0A1N6MRB9-F1
#
_entry.id   AF-A0A1N6MRB9-F1
#
_cell.length_a   1.000
_cell.length_b   1.000
_cell.length_c   1.000
_cell.angle_alpha   90.00
_cell.angle_beta   90.00
_cell.angle_gamma   90.00
#
_symmetry.space_group_name_H-M   'P 1'
#
loop_
_entity.id
_entity.type
_entity.pdbx_description
1 polymer ?
#
loop_
_entity_poly.entity_id
_entity_poly.type
_entity_poly.pdbx_seq_one_letter_code
_entity_poly.pdbx_strand_id
1 'polypeptide(L)'
;MHQHKLVTDDYGTYLGTFNGISYLDIEFILSENTTRRIKLRMLFCPPSMDPVAAETMYKMLGNDLKTMHVQVVSFYNLEQQYIEPTKIFSKPEGLMKLNLGELNYLYGTLVDFMVKVAQNESIDVLYFSAENEQLNKIYPRYVKRFVKEYGLEYLNDGGSYAIRMQR
;
A
#
# COMPACT_ATOMS: atom_id res chain seq x y z
N MET A 1 20.36 -1.09 11.39
CA MET A 1 19.49 -0.08 10.74
C MET A 1 18.75 -0.73 9.58
N HIS A 2 17.57 -0.23 9.20
CA HIS A 2 16.86 -0.67 7.98
C HIS A 2 16.91 0.46 6.95
N GLN A 3 16.92 0.12 5.67
CA GLN A 3 16.99 1.09 4.57
C GLN A 3 15.99 0.74 3.49
N HIS A 4 15.56 1.75 2.74
CA HIS A 4 14.73 1.59 1.55
C HIS A 4 15.18 2.57 0.48
N LYS A 5 14.87 2.28 -0.78
CA LYS A 5 15.00 3.23 -1.89
C LYS A 5 13.89 3.01 -2.92
N LEU A 6 13.49 4.08 -3.56
CA LEU A 6 12.62 4.01 -4.73
C LEU A 6 13.42 3.44 -5.90
N VAL A 7 12.85 2.45 -6.58
CA VAL A 7 13.44 1.79 -7.75
C VAL A 7 12.45 1.72 -8.90
N THR A 8 11.41 2.54 -8.86
CA THR A 8 10.48 2.73 -9.97
C THR A 8 11.25 3.24 -11.18
N ASP A 9 11.27 2.46 -12.25
CA ASP A 9 11.84 2.89 -13.53
C ASP A 9 10.81 3.79 -14.24
N ASP A 10 10.90 5.10 -14.03
CA ASP A 10 10.22 6.07 -14.88
C ASP A 10 11.07 7.35 -15.04
N TYR A 11 11.05 7.93 -16.24
CA TYR A 11 11.94 8.99 -16.72
C TYR A 11 11.62 10.37 -16.12
N GLY A 12 11.55 10.48 -14.79
CA GLY A 12 11.40 11.75 -14.05
C GLY A 12 10.05 11.96 -13.37
N THR A 13 9.15 10.98 -13.37
CA THR A 13 7.89 10.97 -12.60
C THR A 13 8.06 10.23 -11.27
N TYR A 14 7.26 10.59 -10.26
CA TYR A 14 7.28 9.93 -8.94
C TYR A 14 6.65 8.52 -8.99
N LEU A 15 5.79 8.26 -9.97
CA LEU A 15 5.08 7.01 -10.19
C LEU A 15 5.34 6.51 -11.62
N GLY A 16 5.53 5.21 -11.76
CA GLY A 16 5.51 4.52 -13.03
C GLY A 16 4.08 4.21 -13.46
N THR A 17 3.86 3.95 -14.75
CA THR A 17 2.57 3.46 -15.25
C THR A 17 2.72 2.10 -15.93
N PHE A 18 1.89 1.14 -15.55
CA PHE A 18 1.85 -0.19 -16.15
C PHE A 18 0.40 -0.61 -16.39
N ASN A 19 0.04 -0.91 -17.64
CA ASN A 19 -1.34 -1.26 -18.04
C ASN A 19 -2.41 -0.24 -17.57
N GLY A 20 -2.07 1.05 -17.57
CA GLY A 20 -2.96 2.11 -17.11
C GLY A 20 -3.11 2.22 -15.58
N ILE A 21 -2.32 1.45 -14.82
CA ILE A 21 -2.26 1.50 -13.36
C ILE A 21 -0.98 2.23 -12.95
N SER A 22 -1.11 3.21 -12.06
CA SER A 22 0.03 3.90 -11.47
C SER A 22 0.66 3.02 -10.39
N TYR A 23 1.99 2.98 -10.34
CA TYR A 23 2.71 2.15 -9.38
C TYR A 23 4.00 2.80 -8.86
N LEU A 24 4.45 2.30 -7.72
CA LEU A 24 5.69 2.66 -7.07
C LEU A 24 6.45 1.38 -6.68
N ASP A 25 7.69 1.22 -7.14
CA ASP A 25 8.55 0.12 -6.75
C ASP A 25 9.53 0.57 -5.66
N ILE A 26 9.62 -0.22 -4.61
CA ILE A 26 10.42 0.07 -3.43
C ILE A 26 11.31 -1.15 -3.13
N GLU A 27 12.62 -0.92 -3.08
CA GLU A 27 13.57 -1.92 -2.58
C GLU A 27 13.85 -1.65 -1.10
N PHE A 28 13.64 -2.68 -0.27
CA PHE A 28 13.95 -2.70 1.15
C PHE A 28 15.21 -3.52 1.40
N ILE A 29 16.14 -2.97 2.18
CA ILE A 29 17.32 -3.67 2.71
C ILE A 29 17.17 -3.71 4.23
N LEU A 30 17.01 -4.91 4.77
CA LEU A 30 16.65 -5.11 6.17
C LEU A 30 17.86 -5.52 7.00
N SER A 31 17.97 -4.93 8.20
CA SER A 31 18.99 -5.31 9.19
C SER A 31 20.42 -5.14 8.65
N GLU A 32 20.66 -4.12 7.80
CA GLU A 32 21.92 -3.87 7.07
C GLU A 32 22.46 -5.07 6.28
N ASN A 33 21.63 -6.09 6.07
CA ASN A 33 22.05 -7.30 5.43
C ASN A 33 21.57 -7.28 3.99
N THR A 34 22.52 -7.16 3.06
CA THR A 34 22.22 -7.20 1.64
C THR A 34 21.67 -8.55 1.21
N THR A 35 21.69 -9.63 1.98
CA THR A 35 20.94 -10.86 1.62
C THR A 35 19.48 -10.79 2.05
N ARG A 36 19.11 -9.83 2.90
CA ARG A 36 17.74 -9.59 3.38
C ARG A 36 17.08 -8.45 2.60
N ARG A 37 16.90 -8.68 1.30
CA ARG A 37 16.26 -7.74 0.37
C ARG A 37 14.80 -8.12 0.17
N ILE A 38 13.93 -7.12 0.00
CA ILE A 38 12.58 -7.32 -0.53
C ILE A 38 12.29 -6.20 -1.52
N LYS A 39 11.82 -6.54 -2.71
CA LYS A 39 11.28 -5.56 -3.66
C LYS A 39 9.76 -5.66 -3.64
N LEU A 40 9.11 -4.55 -3.32
CA LEU A 40 7.66 -4.46 -3.36
C LEU A 40 7.23 -3.52 -4.47
N ARG A 41 6.17 -3.89 -5.19
CA ARG A 41 5.43 -2.99 -6.05
C ARG A 41 4.16 -2.58 -5.33
N MET A 42 3.93 -1.28 -5.21
CA MET A 42 2.69 -0.68 -4.71
C MET A 42 1.90 -0.14 -5.90
N LEU A 43 0.66 -0.58 -6.03
CA LEU A 43 -0.28 -0.18 -7.08
C LEU A 43 -1.27 0.83 -6.53
N PHE A 44 -1.64 1.80 -7.36
CA PHE A 44 -2.71 2.77 -7.12
C PHE A 44 -3.73 2.59 -8.24
N CYS A 45 -4.83 1.92 -7.92
CA CYS A 45 -5.86 1.55 -8.88
C CYS A 45 -7.15 2.33 -8.61
N PRO A 46 -7.87 2.80 -9.65
CA PRO A 46 -9.21 3.32 -9.45
C PRO A 46 -10.14 2.21 -8.93
N PRO A 47 -11.15 2.54 -8.09
CA PRO A 47 -12.12 1.57 -7.56
C PRO A 47 -12.78 0.67 -8.61
N SER A 48 -12.96 1.16 -9.84
CA SER A 48 -13.56 0.42 -10.95
C SER A 48 -12.78 -0.85 -11.34
N MET A 49 -11.52 -0.97 -10.95
CA MET A 49 -10.67 -2.13 -11.23
C MET A 49 -10.74 -3.21 -10.14
N ASP A 50 -11.38 -2.91 -9.00
CA ASP A 50 -11.62 -3.85 -7.92
C ASP A 50 -13.09 -3.73 -7.45
N PRO A 51 -14.00 -4.51 -8.04
CA PRO A 51 -15.43 -4.45 -7.71
C PRO A 51 -15.73 -4.71 -6.21
N VAL A 52 -14.91 -5.53 -5.54
CA VAL A 52 -15.09 -5.86 -4.13
C VAL A 52 -14.68 -4.67 -3.26
N ALA A 53 -13.55 -4.03 -3.57
CA ALA A 53 -13.17 -2.78 -2.94
C ALA A 53 -14.21 -1.68 -3.19
N ALA A 54 -14.71 -1.54 -4.43
CA ALA A 54 -15.73 -0.56 -4.78
C ALA A 54 -17.01 -0.73 -3.95
N GLU A 55 -17.52 -1.96 -3.82
CA GLU A 55 -18.71 -2.24 -3.01
C GLU A 55 -18.45 -1.95 -1.52
N THR A 56 -17.29 -2.36 -1.01
CA THR A 56 -16.92 -2.13 0.39
C THR A 56 -16.78 -0.65 0.71
N MET A 57 -16.10 0.11 -0.16
CA MET A 57 -15.99 1.55 -0.04
C MET A 57 -17.37 2.20 -0.07
N TYR A 58 -18.27 1.79 -0.97
CA TYR A 58 -19.61 2.37 -1.04
C TYR A 58 -20.39 2.16 0.25
N LYS A 59 -20.24 1.01 0.91
CA LYS A 59 -20.82 0.76 2.24
C LYS A 59 -20.20 1.65 3.32
N MET A 60 -18.88 1.89 3.27
CA MET A 60 -18.15 2.68 4.27
C MET A 60 -18.35 4.19 4.14
N LEU A 61 -18.38 4.71 2.90
CA LEU A 61 -18.28 6.14 2.60
C LEU A 61 -19.56 6.71 1.96
N GLY A 62 -20.46 5.85 1.48
CA GLY A 62 -21.73 6.26 0.88
C GLY A 62 -21.57 7.04 -0.44
N ASN A 63 -22.48 7.99 -0.65
CA ASN A 63 -22.57 8.74 -1.91
C ASN A 63 -21.43 9.75 -2.13
N ASP A 64 -20.66 10.10 -1.09
CA ASP A 64 -19.53 11.04 -1.15
C ASP A 64 -18.45 10.59 -2.15
N LEU A 65 -18.33 9.28 -2.38
CA LEU A 65 -17.36 8.68 -3.30
C LEU A 65 -17.45 9.19 -4.73
N LYS A 66 -18.65 9.57 -5.21
CA LYS A 66 -18.86 9.93 -6.62
C LYS A 66 -18.14 11.20 -7.04
N THR A 67 -17.78 12.06 -6.08
CA THR A 67 -17.10 13.33 -6.33
C THR A 67 -15.66 13.34 -5.85
N MET A 68 -15.16 12.23 -5.31
CA MET A 68 -13.81 12.11 -4.75
C MET A 68 -12.87 11.38 -5.71
N HIS A 69 -11.63 11.85 -5.79
CA HIS A 69 -10.54 11.08 -6.40
C HIS A 69 -10.10 9.98 -5.43
N VAL A 70 -10.50 8.74 -5.71
CA VAL A 70 -10.25 7.59 -4.83
C VAL A 70 -9.24 6.66 -5.49
N GLN A 71 -8.26 6.19 -4.71
CA GLN A 71 -7.32 5.16 -5.14
C GLN A 71 -7.36 3.99 -4.17
N VAL A 72 -7.53 2.79 -4.73
CA VAL A 72 -7.33 1.51 -4.06
C VAL A 72 -5.84 1.18 -4.12
N VAL A 73 -5.24 0.94 -2.96
CA VAL A 73 -3.84 0.58 -2.85
C VAL A 73 -3.69 -0.90 -2.54
N SER A 74 -2.89 -1.56 -3.36
CA SER A 74 -2.43 -2.93 -3.14
C SER A 74 -0.92 -2.95 -3.29
N PHE A 75 -0.24 -3.89 -2.62
CA PHE A 75 1.18 -4.08 -2.88
C PHE A 75 1.53 -5.56 -2.80
N TYR A 76 2.59 -5.95 -3.51
CA TYR A 76 3.03 -7.33 -3.56
C TYR A 76 4.53 -7.44 -3.74
N ASN A 77 5.09 -8.62 -3.48
CA ASN A 77 6.50 -8.86 -3.75
C ASN A 77 6.73 -9.00 -5.25
N LEU A 78 7.57 -8.14 -5.81
CA LEU A 78 7.84 -8.09 -7.24
C LEU A 78 8.41 -9.42 -7.78
N GLU A 79 9.13 -10.20 -6.96
CA GLU A 79 9.60 -11.53 -7.33
C GLU A 79 8.45 -12.49 -7.65
N GLN A 80 7.30 -12.33 -6.98
CA GLN A 80 6.13 -13.18 -7.20
C GLN A 80 5.60 -13.08 -8.62
N GLN A 81 5.72 -11.90 -9.24
CA GLN A 81 5.33 -11.70 -10.64
C GLN A 81 6.09 -12.61 -11.60
N TYR A 82 7.32 -13.00 -11.24
CA TYR A 82 8.15 -13.89 -12.06
C TYR A 82 8.04 -15.36 -11.64
N ILE A 83 7.78 -15.63 -10.36
CA ILE A 83 7.66 -17.00 -9.82
C ILE A 83 6.29 -17.61 -10.15
N GLU A 84 5.20 -16.92 -9.81
CA GLU A 84 3.83 -17.37 -10.06
C GLU A 84 2.93 -16.19 -10.47
N PRO A 85 2.95 -15.80 -11.75
CA PRO A 85 2.22 -14.62 -12.27
C PRO A 85 0.70 -14.67 -12.06
N THR A 86 0.12 -15.84 -11.83
CA THR A 86 -1.31 -16.02 -11.56
C THR A 86 -1.67 -15.73 -10.10
N LYS A 87 -0.68 -15.62 -9.21
CA LYS A 87 -0.86 -15.38 -7.78
C LYS A 87 0.09 -14.28 -7.28
N ILE A 88 0.13 -13.14 -7.97
CA ILE A 88 1.06 -12.04 -7.65
C ILE A 88 0.93 -11.51 -6.23
N PHE A 89 -0.27 -11.51 -5.64
CA PHE A 89 -0.50 -11.04 -4.26
C PHE A 89 -0.15 -12.08 -3.19
N SER A 90 0.14 -13.32 -3.58
CA SER A 90 0.62 -14.34 -2.65
C SER A 90 2.04 -14.02 -2.21
N LYS A 91 2.37 -14.40 -0.97
CA LYS A 91 3.76 -14.37 -0.51
C LYS A 91 4.58 -15.43 -1.27
N PRO A 92 5.75 -15.09 -1.86
CA PRO A 92 6.61 -16.09 -2.47
C PRO A 92 7.02 -17.20 -1.53
N GLU A 93 7.05 -18.43 -2.03
CA GLU A 93 7.62 -19.56 -1.31
C GLU A 93 9.10 -19.33 -1.02
N GLY A 94 9.55 -19.72 0.17
CA GLY A 94 10.93 -19.51 0.60
C GLY A 94 11.28 -18.06 0.96
N LEU A 95 10.35 -17.10 0.85
CA LEU A 95 10.63 -15.73 1.27
C LEU A 95 10.97 -15.69 2.76
N MET A 96 12.05 -14.98 3.08
CA MET A 96 12.54 -14.87 4.44
C MET A 96 11.44 -14.45 5.42
N LYS A 97 11.51 -15.00 6.63
CA LYS A 97 10.65 -14.56 7.73
C LYS A 97 11.18 -13.21 8.23
N LEU A 98 10.29 -12.24 8.29
CA LEU A 98 10.56 -10.93 8.86
C LEU A 98 10.40 -11.01 10.37
N ASN A 99 11.35 -10.42 11.10
CA ASN A 99 11.17 -10.19 12.53
C ASN A 99 10.22 -9.00 12.77
N LEU A 100 9.82 -8.79 14.02
CA LEU A 100 8.87 -7.72 14.36
C LEU A 100 9.38 -6.32 14.00
N GLY A 101 10.67 -6.04 14.20
CA GLY A 101 11.29 -4.76 13.84
C GLY A 101 11.27 -4.52 12.32
N GLU A 102 11.57 -5.55 11.55
CA GLU A 102 11.53 -5.51 10.09
C GLU A 102 10.11 -5.34 9.55
N LEU A 103 9.13 -6.05 10.12
CA LEU A 103 7.71 -5.86 9.79
C LEU A 103 7.27 -4.42 10.08
N ASN A 104 7.67 -3.89 11.24
CA ASN A 104 7.30 -2.55 11.64
C ASN A 104 7.90 -1.48 10.72
N TYR A 105 9.16 -1.66 10.33
CA TYR A 105 9.81 -0.79 9.37
C TYR A 105 9.16 -0.87 7.99
N LEU A 106 8.91 -2.09 7.49
CA LEU A 106 8.30 -2.33 6.18
C LEU A 106 6.93 -1.64 6.09
N TYR A 107 6.00 -1.97 6.98
CA TYR A 107 4.63 -1.44 6.91
C TYR A 107 4.56 0.05 7.26
N GLY A 108 5.38 0.52 8.20
CA GLY A 108 5.49 1.95 8.47
C GLY A 108 5.92 2.75 7.24
N THR A 109 6.91 2.23 6.49
CA THR A 109 7.41 2.84 5.26
C THR A 109 6.39 2.78 4.13
N LEU A 110 5.69 1.66 3.96
CA LEU A 110 4.64 1.54 2.94
C LEU A 110 3.52 2.58 3.17
N VAL A 111 3.02 2.68 4.40
CA VAL A 111 1.97 3.66 4.73
C VAL A 111 2.46 5.10 4.51
N ASP A 112 3.71 5.41 4.84
CA ASP A 112 4.31 6.72 4.58
C ASP A 112 4.35 7.05 3.08
N PHE A 113 4.74 6.09 2.23
CA PHE A 113 4.71 6.27 0.77
C PHE A 113 3.31 6.45 0.22
N MET A 114 2.33 5.67 0.68
CA MET A 114 0.94 5.81 0.24
C MET A 114 0.46 7.26 0.36
N VAL A 115 0.87 7.93 1.43
CA VAL A 115 0.38 9.26 1.79
C VAL A 115 1.12 10.35 1.05
N LYS A 116 2.43 10.21 0.91
CA LYS A 116 3.20 11.09 0.03
C LYS A 116 2.66 11.05 -1.39
N VAL A 117 2.33 9.86 -1.89
CA VAL A 117 1.67 9.71 -3.18
C VAL A 117 0.30 10.39 -3.18
N ALA A 118 -0.54 10.17 -2.17
CA ALA A 118 -1.85 10.81 -2.12
C ALA A 118 -1.80 12.33 -2.07
N GLN A 119 -0.86 12.92 -1.36
CA GLN A 119 -0.65 14.36 -1.33
C GLN A 119 -0.18 14.88 -2.69
N ASN A 120 0.79 14.22 -3.32
CA ASN A 120 1.36 14.64 -4.61
C ASN A 120 0.35 14.51 -5.76
N GLU A 121 -0.43 13.42 -5.77
CA GLU A 121 -1.39 13.10 -6.83
C GLU A 121 -2.80 13.64 -6.56
N SER A 122 -2.97 14.46 -5.51
CA SER A 122 -4.27 15.03 -5.10
C SER A 122 -5.36 13.96 -4.96
N ILE A 123 -5.03 12.85 -4.30
CA ILE A 123 -5.98 11.77 -4.00
C ILE A 123 -6.79 12.20 -2.77
N ASP A 124 -8.11 12.18 -2.87
CA ASP A 124 -9.01 12.54 -1.77
C ASP A 124 -9.17 11.39 -0.77
N VAL A 125 -9.19 10.14 -1.26
CA VAL A 125 -9.35 8.95 -0.42
C VAL A 125 -8.40 7.84 -0.86
N LEU A 126 -7.63 7.33 0.10
CA LEU A 126 -6.88 6.08 -0.05
C LEU A 126 -7.67 4.94 0.60
N TYR A 127 -7.92 3.89 -0.17
CA TYR A 127 -8.50 2.65 0.33
C TYR A 127 -7.52 1.49 0.24
N PHE A 128 -7.47 0.65 1.26
CA PHE A 128 -6.70 -0.60 1.21
C PHE A 128 -7.29 -1.62 2.19
N SER A 129 -7.07 -2.90 1.91
CA SER A 129 -7.48 -4.00 2.77
C SER A 129 -6.28 -4.80 3.27
N ALA A 130 -6.34 -5.23 4.52
CA ALA A 130 -5.44 -6.20 5.10
C ALA A 130 -5.99 -7.60 4.81
N GLU A 131 -5.47 -8.22 3.75
CA GLU A 131 -5.96 -9.49 3.21
C GLU A 131 -5.68 -10.71 4.12
N ASN A 132 -5.00 -10.54 5.26
CA ASN A 132 -4.80 -11.62 6.22
C ASN A 132 -4.88 -11.16 7.69
N GLU A 133 -5.16 -12.11 8.58
CA GLU A 133 -5.35 -11.86 10.01
C GLU A 133 -4.14 -11.25 10.71
N GLN A 134 -2.92 -11.51 10.24
CA GLN A 134 -1.72 -10.93 10.84
C GLN A 134 -1.65 -9.43 10.51
N LEU A 135 -1.95 -9.05 9.27
CA LEU A 135 -2.03 -7.64 8.85
C LEU A 135 -3.16 -6.92 9.58
N ASN A 136 -4.30 -7.58 9.79
CA ASN A 136 -5.42 -7.02 10.57
C ASN A 136 -5.05 -6.65 12.01
N LYS A 137 -4.02 -7.27 12.61
CA LYS A 137 -3.54 -6.91 13.95
C LYS A 137 -2.53 -5.75 13.93
N ILE A 138 -1.86 -5.58 12.81
CA ILE A 138 -0.72 -4.66 12.66
C ILE A 138 -1.18 -3.32 12.08
N TYR A 139 -2.01 -3.36 11.04
CA TYR A 139 -2.46 -2.19 10.29
C TYR A 139 -3.24 -1.18 11.13
N PRO A 140 -4.16 -1.56 12.04
CA PRO A 140 -4.84 -0.58 12.88
C PRO A 140 -3.88 0.30 13.67
N ARG A 141 -2.74 -0.25 14.12
CA ARG A 141 -1.73 0.52 14.86
C ARG A 141 -1.04 1.52 13.94
N TYR A 142 -0.68 1.10 12.72
CA TYR A 142 -0.05 1.98 11.75
C TYR A 142 -1.00 3.05 11.26
N VAL A 143 -2.22 2.69 10.87
CA VAL A 143 -3.24 3.64 10.42
C VAL A 143 -3.53 4.66 11.52
N LYS A 144 -3.75 4.24 12.77
CA LYS A 144 -3.99 5.19 13.87
C LYS A 144 -2.81 6.13 14.12
N ARG A 145 -1.59 5.59 14.15
CA ARG A 145 -0.38 6.40 14.34
C ARG A 145 -0.24 7.40 13.20
N PHE A 146 -0.35 6.90 11.98
CA PHE A 146 -0.22 7.64 10.73
C PHE A 146 -1.26 8.76 10.63
N VAL A 147 -2.54 8.44 10.80
CA VAL A 147 -3.63 9.41 10.74
C VAL A 147 -3.43 10.52 11.77
N LYS A 148 -2.96 10.18 12.98
CA LYS A 148 -2.62 11.16 14.01
C LYS A 148 -1.44 12.05 13.62
N GLU A 149 -0.37 11.47 13.06
CA GLU A 149 0.84 12.21 12.65
C GLU A 149 0.54 13.25 11.57
N TYR A 150 -0.35 12.92 10.64
CA TYR A 150 -0.72 13.78 9.50
C TYR A 150 -2.03 14.54 9.71
N GLY A 151 -2.67 14.43 10.89
CA GLY A 151 -3.92 15.11 11.22
C GLY A 151 -5.13 14.67 10.37
N LEU A 152 -5.09 13.49 9.77
CA LEU A 152 -6.10 12.99 8.83
C LEU A 152 -7.31 12.38 9.55
N GLU A 153 -8.27 11.89 8.77
CA GLU A 153 -9.36 11.05 9.27
C GLU A 153 -9.33 9.68 8.58
N TYR A 154 -9.82 8.65 9.27
CA TYR A 154 -10.00 7.34 8.65
C TYR A 154 -11.26 6.66 9.13
N LEU A 155 -11.80 5.79 8.26
CA LEU A 155 -12.84 4.82 8.56
C LEU A 155 -12.26 3.43 8.39
N ASN A 156 -12.75 2.48 9.18
CA ASN A 156 -12.40 1.08 9.02
C ASN A 156 -13.63 0.18 9.16
N ASP A 157 -13.68 -0.86 8.34
CA ASP A 157 -14.66 -1.94 8.42
C ASP A 157 -13.90 -3.26 8.38
N GLY A 158 -13.77 -3.90 9.55
CA GLY A 158 -12.91 -5.07 9.72
C GLY A 158 -11.45 -4.80 9.30
N GLY A 159 -11.00 -5.51 8.27
CA GLY A 159 -9.66 -5.38 7.68
C GLY A 159 -9.53 -4.33 6.59
N SER A 160 -10.59 -3.60 6.28
CA SER A 160 -10.61 -2.56 5.25
C SER A 160 -10.47 -1.18 5.87
N TYR A 161 -9.66 -0.32 5.25
CA TYR A 161 -9.35 1.02 5.73
C TYR A 161 -9.57 2.03 4.60
N ALA A 162 -10.25 3.12 4.92
CA ALA A 162 -10.39 4.28 4.06
C ALA A 162 -9.83 5.50 4.79
N ILE A 163 -8.74 6.08 4.27
CA ILE A 163 -8.11 7.29 4.80
C ILE A 163 -8.58 8.46 3.95
N ARG A 164 -9.19 9.46 4.59
CA ARG A 164 -9.58 10.72 3.96
C ARG A 164 -8.43 11.70 4.08
N MET A 165 -7.96 12.20 2.94
CA MET A 165 -6.91 13.20 2.87
C MET A 165 -7.51 14.57 3.16
N GLN A 166 -6.86 15.38 4.00
CA GLN A 166 -7.23 16.78 4.19
C GLN A 166 -6.63 17.60 3.05
N ARG A 167 -7.47 18.46 2.45
CA ARG A 167 -7.06 19.42 1.42
C ARG A 167 -6.51 20.69 2.05
#